data_AF-A0A352S4L6-F1
#
_entry.id   AF-A0A352S4L6-F1
#
_cell.length_a   1.000
_cell.length_b   1.000
_cell.length_c   1.000
_cell.angle_alpha   90.00
_cell.angle_beta   90.00
_cell.angle_gamma   90.00
#
_symmetry.space_group_name_H-M   'P 1'
#
loop_
_entity.id
_entity.type
_entity.pdbx_description
1 polymer ?
#
loop_
_entity_poly.entity_id
_entity_poly.type
_entity_poly.pdbx_seq_one_letter_code
_entity_poly.pdbx_strand_id
1 'polypeptide(L)'
;VIPSTHHLKLSEIRAQTGRQLSLARDCGVREVFRDCSRGAIPPVAMAYGTQTWLDDSLLSHPDVYFEAGDHRALVHMSTDQFVDLMADAQRGHFSHRDM
;
A
#
# COMPACT_ATOMS: atom_id res chain seq x y z
N VAL A 1 1.45 2.10 0.01
CA VAL A 1 1.83 0.73 -0.33
C VAL A 1 3.33 0.64 -0.34
N ILE A 2 3.89 -0.22 0.49
CA ILE A 2 5.32 -0.44 0.66
C ILE A 2 5.57 -1.96 0.65
N PRO A 3 6.79 -2.44 0.38
CA PRO A 3 7.10 -3.85 0.59
C PRO A 3 6.88 -4.24 2.06
N SER A 4 6.44 -5.48 2.30
CA SER A 4 6.21 -6.00 3.67
C SER A 4 7.48 -6.06 4.53
N THR A 5 8.65 -6.04 3.89
CA THR A 5 9.97 -6.00 4.53
C THR A 5 10.46 -4.59 4.85
N HIS A 6 9.67 -3.57 4.54
CA HIS A 6 10.03 -2.16 4.72
C HIS A 6 9.22 -1.50 5.83
N HIS A 7 9.85 -0.52 6.48
CA HIS A 7 9.25 0.39 7.43
C HIS A 7 8.99 1.75 6.80
N LEU A 8 7.81 2.31 7.06
CA LEU A 8 7.38 3.63 6.59
C LEU A 8 8.24 4.73 7.23
N LYS A 9 8.85 5.58 6.39
CA LYS A 9 9.47 6.84 6.81
C LYS A 9 8.43 7.96 6.78
N LEU A 10 7.73 8.14 7.90
CA LEU A 10 6.62 9.11 7.98
C LEU A 10 7.07 10.55 7.67
N SER A 11 8.30 10.92 8.02
CA SER A 11 8.87 12.23 7.67
C SER A 11 8.98 12.45 6.16
N GLU A 12 9.35 11.42 5.42
CA GLU A 12 9.58 11.48 3.97
C GLU A 12 8.27 11.68 3.21
N ILE A 13 7.26 10.86 3.51
CA ILE A 13 5.94 11.01 2.88
C ILE A 13 5.25 12.34 3.27
N ARG A 14 5.50 12.84 4.49
CA ARG A 14 5.02 14.18 4.89
C ARG A 14 5.69 15.29 4.07
N ALA A 15 6.99 15.19 3.83
CA ALA A 15 7.73 16.15 3.01
C ALA A 15 7.23 16.14 1.56
N GLN A 16 7.04 14.96 0.97
CA GLN A 16 6.55 14.81 -0.40
C GLN A 16 5.10 15.28 -0.58
N THR A 17 4.24 15.05 0.42
CA THR A 17 2.82 15.45 0.34
C THR A 17 2.55 16.88 0.80
N GLY A 18 3.47 17.49 1.57
CA GLY A 18 3.23 18.76 2.26
C GLY A 18 2.15 18.68 3.35
N ARG A 19 1.72 17.47 3.74
CA ARG A 19 0.61 17.25 4.68
C ARG A 19 1.11 16.76 6.03
N GLN A 20 0.39 17.12 7.09
CA GLN A 20 0.55 16.43 8.37
C GLN A 20 -0.19 15.09 8.33
N LEU A 21 0.59 14.01 8.25
CA LEU A 21 0.07 12.64 8.19
C LEU A 21 0.36 11.90 9.49
N SER A 22 -0.55 11.05 9.95
CA SER A 22 -0.34 10.14 11.07
C SER A 22 -0.89 8.76 10.73
N LEU A 23 -0.48 7.73 11.47
CA LEU A 23 -1.01 6.39 11.27
C LEU A 23 -2.49 6.36 11.66
N ALA A 24 -3.32 5.82 10.76
CA ALA A 24 -4.74 5.64 11.03
C ALA A 24 -4.94 4.60 12.13
N ARG A 25 -5.99 4.80 12.95
CA ARG A 25 -6.46 3.78 13.89
C ARG A 25 -7.28 2.74 13.14
N ASP A 26 -7.32 1.52 13.67
CA ASP A 26 -8.10 0.41 13.11
C ASP A 26 -9.56 0.75 12.79
N CYS A 27 -10.22 1.56 13.63
CA CYS A 27 -11.62 1.94 13.39
C CYS A 27 -11.80 2.70 12.06
N GLY A 28 -10.97 3.70 11.79
CA GLY A 28 -11.04 4.48 10.55
C GLY A 28 -10.68 3.65 9.33
N VAL A 29 -9.75 2.70 9.48
CA VAL A 29 -9.40 1.75 8.42
C VAL A 29 -10.60 0.87 8.07
N ARG A 30 -11.29 0.30 9.07
CA ARG A 30 -12.47 -0.56 8.85
C ARG A 30 -13.67 0.16 8.24
N GLU A 31 -13.79 1.47 8.45
CA GLU A 31 -14.86 2.25 7.83
C GLU A 31 -14.71 2.38 6.31
N VAL A 32 -13.48 2.28 5.80
CA VAL A 32 -13.15 2.30 4.37
C VAL A 32 -13.19 0.89 3.79
N PHE A 33 -12.50 -0.07 4.41
CA PHE A 33 -12.35 -1.45 3.92
C PHE A 33 -13.36 -2.38 4.59
N ARG A 34 -14.65 -2.16 4.35
CA ARG A 34 -15.75 -2.84 5.06
C ARG A 34 -15.95 -4.30 4.66
N ASP A 35 -15.51 -4.66 3.47
CA ASP A 35 -15.57 -5.99 2.88
C ASP A 35 -14.31 -6.84 3.17
N CYS A 36 -13.29 -6.26 3.80
CA CYS A 36 -12.05 -6.94 4.14
C CYS A 36 -12.01 -7.42 5.59
N SER A 37 -11.37 -8.57 5.82
CA SER A 37 -11.01 -9.03 7.15
C SER A 37 -9.97 -8.09 7.79
N ARG A 38 -10.01 -7.95 9.12
CA ARG A 38 -9.10 -7.05 9.84
C ARG A 38 -7.64 -7.45 9.62
N GLY A 39 -6.86 -6.57 9.00
CA GLY A 39 -5.44 -6.81 8.71
C GLY A 39 -5.18 -7.59 7.42
N ALA A 40 -6.20 -7.97 6.65
CA ALA A 40 -6.08 -8.59 5.33
C ALA A 40 -6.48 -7.59 4.23
N ILE A 41 -5.91 -6.39 4.28
CA ILE A 41 -6.34 -5.29 3.40
C ILE A 41 -5.49 -5.32 2.13
N PRO A 42 -6.10 -5.38 0.94
CA PRO A 42 -5.35 -5.31 -0.31
C PRO A 42 -4.71 -3.93 -0.50
N PRO A 43 -3.57 -3.82 -1.21
CA PRO A 43 -2.84 -2.57 -1.40
C PRO A 43 -3.56 -1.59 -2.35
N VAL A 44 -4.61 -2.03 -3.05
CA VAL A 44 -5.37 -1.25 -4.04
C VAL A 44 -6.43 -0.36 -3.39
N ALA A 45 -6.01 0.53 -2.49
CA ALA A 45 -6.93 1.42 -1.76
C ALA A 45 -7.67 2.43 -2.67
N MET A 46 -7.19 2.68 -3.90
CA MET A 46 -7.90 3.50 -4.88
C MET A 46 -9.25 2.89 -5.30
N ALA A 47 -9.36 1.55 -5.29
CA ALA A 47 -10.62 0.86 -5.55
C ALA A 47 -11.71 1.19 -4.51
N TYR A 48 -11.29 1.69 -3.35
CA TYR A 48 -12.14 2.17 -2.25
C TYR A 48 -12.25 3.70 -2.21
N GLY A 49 -11.86 4.40 -3.28
CA GLY A 49 -11.87 5.86 -3.33
C GLY A 49 -10.84 6.55 -2.43
N THR A 50 -9.82 5.82 -1.98
CA THR A 50 -8.77 6.37 -1.10
C THR A 50 -7.53 6.74 -1.91
N GLN A 51 -7.06 7.98 -1.74
CA GLN A 51 -5.80 8.44 -2.35
C GLN A 51 -4.66 7.52 -1.92
N THR A 52 -4.02 6.88 -2.89
CA THR A 52 -3.03 5.83 -2.64
C THR A 52 -1.65 6.31 -3.07
N TRP A 53 -0.65 6.00 -2.25
CA TRP A 53 0.76 6.23 -2.55
C TRP A 53 1.47 4.89 -2.67
N LEU A 54 2.24 4.69 -3.74
CA LEU A 54 3.03 3.50 -4.03
C LEU A 54 4.52 3.83 -3.90
N ASP A 55 5.23 3.01 -3.13
CA ASP A 55 6.67 3.15 -2.97
C ASP A 55 7.42 2.44 -4.10
N ASP A 56 8.36 3.16 -4.70
CA ASP A 56 9.13 2.72 -5.86
C ASP A 56 10.03 1.50 -5.59
N SER A 57 10.36 1.20 -4.33
CA SER A 57 11.12 0.01 -3.97
C SER A 57 10.43 -1.30 -4.37
N LEU A 58 9.10 -1.32 -4.49
CA LEU A 58 8.34 -2.47 -4.99
C LEU A 58 8.68 -2.80 -6.44
N LEU A 59 9.04 -1.80 -7.23
CA LEU A 59 9.28 -1.93 -8.67
C LEU A 59 10.56 -2.71 -8.99
N SER A 60 11.40 -2.96 -7.98
CA SER A 60 12.63 -3.74 -8.12
C SER A 60 12.42 -5.26 -8.13
N HIS A 61 11.20 -5.74 -7.84
CA HIS A 61 10.87 -7.16 -7.80
C HIS A 61 10.10 -7.57 -9.06
N PRO A 62 10.23 -8.81 -9.55
CA PRO A 62 9.51 -9.27 -10.75
C PRO A 62 8.01 -9.50 -10.50
N ASP A 63 7.66 -9.90 -9.28
CA ASP A 63 6.32 -10.33 -8.89
C ASP A 63 5.89 -9.66 -7.59
N VAL A 64 4.58 -9.42 -7.47
CA VAL A 64 3.94 -8.89 -6.27
C VAL A 64 2.89 -9.88 -5.76
N TYR A 65 2.89 -10.09 -4.44
CA TYR A 65 1.91 -10.88 -3.72
C TYR A 65 1.21 -10.00 -2.68
N PHE A 66 -0.10 -10.09 -2.57
CA PHE A 66 -0.86 -9.37 -1.55
C PHE A 66 -2.16 -10.06 -1.15
N GLU A 67 -2.68 -9.73 0.04
CA GLU A 67 -3.93 -10.28 0.58
C GLU A 67 -5.14 -9.91 -0.26
N ALA A 68 -6.02 -10.87 -0.53
CA ALA A 68 -7.21 -10.67 -1.37
C ALA A 68 -8.45 -10.13 -0.61
N GLY A 69 -8.27 -9.62 0.62
CA GLY A 69 -9.38 -9.22 1.49
C GLY A 69 -9.67 -10.22 2.62
N ASP A 70 -9.03 -11.39 2.61
CA ASP A 70 -9.12 -12.40 3.66
C ASP A 70 -7.74 -12.99 3.97
N HIS A 71 -7.60 -13.67 5.11
CA HIS A 71 -6.34 -14.30 5.51
C HIS A 71 -6.09 -15.67 4.85
N ARG A 72 -6.69 -15.93 3.68
CA ARG A 72 -6.72 -17.26 3.05
C ARG A 72 -6.26 -17.23 1.61
N ALA A 73 -6.48 -16.12 0.92
CA ALA A 73 -6.15 -15.97 -0.48
C ALA A 73 -5.15 -14.84 -0.69
N LEU A 74 -4.13 -15.13 -1.50
CA LEU A 74 -3.20 -14.15 -2.03
C LEU A 74 -3.47 -13.95 -3.51
N VAL A 75 -3.39 -12.70 -3.94
CA VAL A 75 -3.29 -12.35 -5.35
C VAL A 75 -1.80 -12.32 -5.71
N HIS A 76 -1.44 -13.00 -6.80
CA HIS A 76 -0.12 -12.96 -7.41
C HIS A 76 -0.24 -12.38 -8.82
N MET A 77 0.64 -11.43 -9.15
CA MET A 77 0.76 -10.87 -10.49
C MET A 77 2.18 -10.36 -10.73
N SER A 78 2.53 -10.10 -11.99
CA SER A 78 3.79 -9.42 -12.30
C SER A 78 3.75 -7.97 -11.79
N THR A 79 4.93 -7.41 -11.53
CA THR A 79 5.03 -6.00 -11.12
C THR A 79 4.47 -5.05 -12.18
N ASP A 80 4.61 -5.36 -13.47
CA ASP A 80 4.03 -4.54 -14.55
C ASP A 80 2.50 -4.52 -14.46
N GLN A 81 1.87 -5.68 -14.27
CA GLN A 81 0.41 -5.78 -14.05
C GLN A 81 -0.01 -5.03 -12.79
N PHE A 82 0.81 -5.09 -11.74
CA PHE A 82 0.55 -4.36 -10.51
C PHE A 82 0.66 -2.85 -10.70
N VAL A 83 1.63 -2.36 -11.49
CA VAL A 83 1.76 -0.93 -11.83
C VAL A 83 0.54 -0.46 -12.62
N ASP A 84 0.09 -1.24 -13.60
CA ASP A 84 -1.12 -0.93 -14.38
C ASP A 84 -2.37 -0.88 -13.47
N LEU A 85 -2.51 -1.85 -12.56
CA LEU A 85 -3.58 -1.87 -11.56
C LEU A 85 -3.52 -0.66 -10.61
N MET A 86 -2.31 -0.14 -10.36
CA MET A 86 -2.05 0.98 -9.48
C MET A 86 -1.92 2.32 -10.23
N ALA A 87 -2.44 2.43 -11.46
CA ALA A 87 -2.27 3.62 -12.31
C ALA A 87 -2.71 4.95 -11.67
N ASP A 88 -3.72 4.92 -10.79
CA ASP A 88 -4.21 6.11 -10.08
C ASP A 88 -3.40 6.45 -8.81
N ALA A 89 -2.46 5.58 -8.41
CA ALA A 89 -1.63 5.80 -7.25
C ALA A 89 -0.51 6.81 -7.54
N GLN A 90 -0.25 7.69 -6.58
CA GLN A 90 0.91 8.56 -6.61
C GLN A 90 2.17 7.75 -6.29
N ARG A 91 3.27 8.03 -6.98
CA ARG A 91 4.55 7.35 -6.76
C ARG A 91 5.50 8.18 -5.91
N GLY A 92 6.38 7.50 -5.19
CA GLY A 92 7.43 8.14 -4.42
C GLY A 92 8.36 7.13 -3.77
N HIS A 93 9.31 7.62 -2.99
CA HIS A 93 10.20 6.77 -2.20
C HIS A 93 10.13 7.22 -0.75
N PHE A 94 9.50 6.44 0.11
CA PHE A 94 9.15 6.85 1.48
C PHE A 94 9.22 5.70 2.49
N SER A 95 9.93 4.63 2.14
CA SER A 95 10.17 3.50 3.02
C SER A 95 11.64 3.06 3.01
N HIS A 96 11.97 2.12 3.88
CA HIS A 96 13.29 1.50 3.93
C HIS A 96 13.20 0.11 4.51
N ARG A 97 14.11 -0.76 4.09
CA ARG A 97 14.31 -2.07 4.69
C ARG A 97 15.12 -1.93 5.98
N ASP A 98 14.68 -2.56 7.06
CA ASP A 98 15.52 -2.73 8.24
C ASP A 98 16.64 -3.72 7.88
N MET A 99 17.89 -3.31 8.13
CA MET A 99 19.09 -4.14 7.92
C MET A 99 19.26 -5.15 9.05
#